data_AF-R0J6S1-F1
#
_entry.id   AF-R0J6S1-F1
#
_cell.length_a   1.000
_cell.length_b   1.000
_cell.length_c   1.000
_cell.angle_alpha   90.00
_cell.angle_beta   90.00
_cell.angle_gamma   90.00
#
_symmetry.space_group_name_H-M   'P 1'
#
loop_
_entity.id
_entity.type
_entity.pdbx_description
1 polymer ?
#
loop_
_entity_poly.entity_id
_entity_poly.type
_entity_poly.pdbx_seq_one_letter_code
_entity_poly.pdbx_strand_id
1 'polypeptide(L)'
;QLGCRIVGPQVVLYCMQSQRCVPRAEYPVYNMTMADVTISCTSLEKDVREEVHKYVQMMGGRVYRDLNMSVTHLIAGEVGSKKYLVAASLKKPILLPSWVKTLWDKSQQ
;
A
#
# COMPACT_ATOMS: atom_id res chain seq x y z
N GLN A 1 6.91 -15.72 15.45
CA GLN A 1 6.33 -14.38 15.67
C GLN A 1 5.24 -14.52 16.72
N LEU A 2 5.17 -13.62 17.71
CA LEU A 2 4.19 -13.68 18.81
C LEU A 2 2.79 -13.18 18.43
N GLY A 3 2.59 -12.71 17.19
CA GLY A 3 1.30 -12.18 16.73
C GLY A 3 0.88 -10.87 17.42
N CYS A 4 1.80 -10.20 18.10
CA CYS A 4 1.53 -8.93 18.77
C CYS A 4 1.17 -7.84 17.76
N ARG A 5 0.21 -7.00 18.14
CA ARG A 5 -0.16 -5.80 17.39
C ARG A 5 0.87 -4.70 17.63
N ILE A 6 1.67 -4.40 16.61
CA ILE A 6 2.77 -3.43 16.67
C ILE A 6 2.43 -2.23 15.80
N VAL A 7 2.52 -1.03 16.36
CA VAL A 7 2.36 0.23 15.62
C VAL A 7 3.45 1.23 15.98
N GLY A 8 3.86 2.05 15.01
CA GLY A 8 4.81 3.14 15.23
C GLY A 8 4.15 4.37 15.88
N PRO A 9 4.93 5.28 16.47
CA PRO A 9 4.41 6.48 17.13
C PRO A 9 3.64 7.39 16.17
N GLN A 10 4.04 7.45 14.90
CA GLN A 10 3.35 8.23 13.86
C GLN A 10 1.91 7.76 13.63
N VAL A 11 1.62 6.48 13.83
CA VAL A 11 0.25 5.95 13.77
C VAL A 11 -0.60 6.55 14.89
N VAL A 12 -0.07 6.64 16.10
CA VAL A 12 -0.79 7.20 17.25
C VAL A 12 -1.09 8.67 17.02
N LEU A 13 -0.10 9.46 16.58
CA LEU A 13 -0.27 10.88 16.26
C LEU A 13 -1.35 11.11 15.21
N TYR A 14 -1.27 10.38 14.09
CA TYR A 14 -2.26 10.47 13.00
C TYR A 14 -3.67 10.11 13.49
N CYS A 15 -3.81 9.02 14.25
CA CYS A 15 -5.10 8.54 14.76
C CYS A 15 -5.74 9.53 15.72
N MET A 16 -4.96 10.15 16.61
CA MET A 16 -5.44 11.19 17.53
C MET A 16 -5.92 12.43 16.76
N GLN A 17 -5.12 12.92 15.81
CA GLN A 17 -5.46 14.11 15.01
C GLN A 17 -6.69 13.88 14.12
N SER A 18 -6.80 12.68 13.56
CA SER A 18 -7.89 12.32 12.64
C SER A 18 -9.13 11.78 13.36
N GLN A 19 -9.13 11.69 14.70
CA GLN A 19 -10.18 11.06 15.51
C GLN A 19 -10.54 9.64 15.03
N ARG A 20 -9.52 8.85 14.64
CA ARG A 20 -9.67 7.47 14.17
C ARG A 20 -9.08 6.49 15.17
N CYS A 21 -9.64 5.28 15.25
CA CYS A 21 -9.03 4.19 15.99
C CYS A 21 -7.71 3.77 15.34
N VAL A 22 -6.73 3.37 16.17
CA VAL A 22 -5.50 2.72 15.68
C VAL A 22 -5.89 1.51 14.81
N PRO A 23 -5.21 1.24 13.68
CA PRO A 23 -5.52 0.12 12.79
C PRO A 23 -5.30 -1.24 13.46
N ARG A 24 -6.27 -2.15 13.32
CA ARG A 24 -6.18 -3.54 13.79
C ARG A 24 -5.52 -4.44 12.73
N ALA A 25 -4.32 -4.06 12.30
CA ALA A 25 -3.58 -4.83 11.29
C ALA A 25 -2.93 -6.07 11.91
N GLU A 26 -2.84 -7.15 11.12
CA GLU A 26 -2.12 -8.39 11.45
C GLU A 26 -0.60 -8.27 11.23
N TYR A 27 -0.16 -7.14 10.67
CA TYR A 27 1.23 -6.80 10.38
C TYR A 27 1.61 -5.50 11.09
N PRO A 28 2.91 -5.29 11.37
CA PRO A 28 3.38 -4.02 11.92
C PRO A 28 3.06 -2.84 10.99
N VAL A 29 2.53 -1.75 11.55
CA VAL A 29 2.26 -0.51 10.83
C VAL A 29 3.17 0.58 11.38
N TYR A 30 4.08 1.08 10.56
CA TYR A 30 5.09 2.06 10.94
C TYR A 30 4.53 3.49 10.99
N ASN A 31 3.79 3.88 9.95
CA ASN A 31 3.13 5.18 9.84
C ASN A 31 1.84 5.07 9.02
N MET A 32 1.20 6.19 8.74
CA MET A 32 -0.09 6.27 8.05
C MET A 32 0.00 7.00 6.69
N THR A 33 1.19 7.05 6.08
CA THR A 33 1.45 7.76 4.82
C THR A 33 0.55 7.30 3.67
N MET A 34 0.22 6.00 3.66
CA MET A 34 -0.65 5.37 2.68
C MET A 34 -2.02 5.01 3.26
N ALA A 35 -2.45 5.73 4.31
CA ALA A 35 -3.81 5.60 4.81
C ALA A 35 -4.83 5.77 3.68
N ASP A 36 -5.87 4.94 3.69
CA ASP A 36 -6.94 4.91 2.68
C ASP A 36 -6.48 4.51 1.25
N VAL A 37 -5.20 4.18 1.05
CA VAL A 37 -4.70 3.61 -0.19
C VAL A 37 -4.84 2.10 -0.18
N THR A 38 -5.46 1.57 -1.23
CA THR A 38 -5.52 0.13 -1.52
C THR A 38 -4.89 -0.14 -2.87
N ILE A 39 -3.91 -1.05 -2.93
CA ILE A 39 -3.19 -1.38 -4.16
C ILE A 39 -3.48 -2.80 -4.67
N SER A 40 -3.24 -3.01 -5.96
CA SER A 40 -2.93 -4.33 -6.52
C SER A 40 -1.71 -4.21 -7.44
N CYS A 41 -0.98 -5.31 -7.63
CA CYS A 41 0.22 -5.34 -8.46
C CYS A 41 0.01 -6.12 -9.75
N THR A 42 0.69 -5.72 -10.82
CA THR A 42 0.75 -6.45 -12.10
C THR A 42 2.12 -6.32 -12.76
N SER A 43 2.53 -7.34 -13.52
CA SER A 43 3.79 -7.35 -14.28
C SER A 43 5.00 -6.89 -13.46
N LEU A 44 5.13 -7.41 -12.22
CA LEU A 44 6.28 -7.19 -11.34
C LEU A 44 6.95 -8.53 -11.05
N GLU A 45 8.28 -8.50 -11.00
CA GLU A 45 9.10 -9.55 -10.40
C GLU A 45 8.64 -9.84 -8.98
N LYS A 46 8.82 -11.08 -8.55
CA LYS A 46 8.29 -11.58 -7.27
C LYS A 46 8.83 -10.75 -6.10
N ASP A 47 10.13 -10.51 -6.06
CA ASP A 47 10.80 -9.84 -4.94
C ASP A 47 10.38 -8.37 -4.85
N VAL A 48 10.29 -7.68 -6.00
CA VAL A 48 9.78 -6.30 -6.08
C VAL A 48 8.33 -6.21 -5.61
N ARG A 49 7.49 -7.19 -5.98
CA ARG A 49 6.09 -7.24 -5.53
C ARG A 49 6.00 -7.41 -4.02
N GLU A 50 6.81 -8.30 -3.44
CA GLU A 50 6.86 -8.53 -2.00
C GLU A 50 7.34 -7.28 -1.24
N GLU A 51 8.35 -6.58 -1.76
CA GLU A 51 8.82 -5.30 -1.21
C GLU A 51 7.72 -4.22 -1.24
N VAL A 52 7.04 -4.06 -2.38
CA VAL A 52 5.90 -3.13 -2.52
C VAL A 52 4.80 -3.46 -1.52
N HIS A 53 4.42 -4.73 -1.39
CA HIS A 53 3.38 -5.14 -0.45
C HIS A 53 3.77 -4.79 0.99
N LYS A 54 5.02 -5.09 1.37
CA LYS A 54 5.56 -4.81 2.71
C LYS A 54 5.50 -3.32 3.01
N TYR A 55 5.98 -2.47 2.11
CA TYR A 55 6.00 -1.02 2.35
C TYR A 55 4.60 -0.41 2.39
N VAL A 56 3.69 -0.82 1.50
CA VAL A 56 2.30 -0.33 1.55
C VAL A 56 1.67 -0.68 2.89
N GLN A 57 1.81 -1.93 3.35
CA GLN A 57 1.28 -2.38 4.63
C GLN A 57 1.89 -1.63 5.81
N MET A 58 3.21 -1.45 5.82
CA MET A 58 3.90 -0.68 6.86
C MET A 58 3.51 0.80 6.86
N MET A 59 3.05 1.36 5.74
CA MET A 59 2.54 2.72 5.66
C MET A 59 1.02 2.84 5.86
N GLY A 60 0.36 1.77 6.32
CA GLY A 60 -1.07 1.78 6.66
C GLY A 60 -2.02 1.57 5.48
N GLY A 61 -1.48 1.24 4.31
CA GLY A 61 -2.27 0.89 3.12
C GLY A 61 -2.67 -0.58 3.08
N ARG A 62 -3.55 -0.91 2.13
CA ARG A 62 -4.05 -2.28 1.90
C ARG A 62 -3.55 -2.84 0.59
N VAL A 63 -3.44 -4.16 0.52
CA VAL A 63 -3.00 -4.89 -0.66
C VAL A 63 -4.02 -5.96 -1.02
N TYR A 64 -4.49 -5.97 -2.26
CA TYR A 64 -5.27 -7.07 -2.83
C TYR A 64 -4.50 -7.76 -3.95
N ARG A 65 -4.51 -9.11 -3.92
CA ARG A 65 -3.92 -9.92 -4.99
C ARG A 65 -4.63 -9.72 -6.31
N ASP A 66 -5.94 -9.52 -6.30
CA ASP A 66 -6.74 -9.27 -7.50
C ASP A 66 -7.13 -7.80 -7.62
N LEU A 67 -7.37 -7.37 -8.86
CA LEU A 67 -7.91 -6.04 -9.12
C LEU A 67 -9.42 -6.10 -8.93
N ASN A 68 -9.92 -5.40 -7.91
CA ASN A 68 -11.34 -5.25 -7.63
C ASN A 68 -11.70 -3.77 -7.46
N MET A 69 -12.99 -3.48 -7.22
CA MET A 69 -13.47 -2.09 -7.15
C MET A 69 -12.86 -1.28 -5.99
N SER A 70 -12.48 -1.93 -4.88
CA SER A 70 -11.86 -1.28 -3.73
C SER A 70 -10.40 -0.86 -3.97
N VAL A 71 -9.73 -1.42 -4.98
CA VAL A 71 -8.37 -1.02 -5.34
C VAL A 71 -8.38 0.41 -5.83
N THR A 72 -7.62 1.27 -5.17
CA THR A 72 -7.47 2.69 -5.49
C THR A 72 -6.38 2.93 -6.52
N HIS A 73 -5.27 2.17 -6.46
CA HIS A 73 -4.10 2.36 -7.32
C HIS A 73 -3.60 1.01 -7.84
N LEU A 74 -3.19 0.93 -9.10
CA LEU A 74 -2.50 -0.23 -9.65
C LEU A 74 -1.00 0.06 -9.69
N ILE A 75 -0.18 -0.84 -9.15
CA ILE A 75 1.28 -0.79 -9.30
C ILE A 75 1.67 -1.73 -10.45
N ALA A 76 2.31 -1.18 -11.48
CA ALA A 76 2.65 -1.92 -12.69
C ALA A 76 4.15 -1.78 -13.00
N GLY A 77 4.81 -2.89 -13.35
CA GLY A 77 6.17 -2.85 -13.92
C GLY A 77 6.18 -2.65 -15.42
N GLU A 78 5.16 -3.17 -16.10
CA GLU A 78 4.98 -3.07 -17.55
C GLU A 78 3.50 -2.87 -17.90
N VAL A 79 3.25 -2.42 -19.13
CA VAL A 79 1.90 -2.19 -19.67
C VAL A 79 1.29 -3.47 -20.29
N GLY A 80 0.00 -3.42 -20.62
CA GLY A 80 -0.62 -4.42 -21.50
C GLY A 80 -1.19 -5.68 -20.82
N SER A 81 -0.95 -5.88 -19.53
CA SER A 81 -1.61 -6.96 -18.79
C SER A 81 -3.13 -6.75 -18.69
N LYS A 82 -3.90 -7.82 -18.45
CA LYS A 82 -5.36 -7.71 -18.24
C LYS A 82 -5.70 -6.73 -17.10
N LYS A 83 -4.95 -6.77 -15.99
CA LYS A 83 -5.15 -5.84 -14.87
C LYS A 83 -4.84 -4.39 -15.27
N TYR A 84 -3.79 -4.18 -16.07
CA TYR A 84 -3.44 -2.86 -16.57
C TYR A 84 -4.59 -2.27 -17.40
N LEU A 85 -5.10 -3.03 -18.37
CA LEU A 85 -6.19 -2.59 -19.25
C LEU A 85 -7.48 -2.31 -18.46
N VAL A 86 -7.83 -3.16 -17.50
CA VAL A 86 -9.01 -2.96 -16.64
C VAL A 86 -8.82 -1.75 -15.71
N ALA A 87 -7.65 -1.55 -15.12
CA ALA A 87 -7.39 -0.36 -14.31
C ALA A 87 -7.49 0.93 -15.16
N ALA A 88 -6.97 0.90 -16.39
CA ALA A 88 -7.02 2.01 -17.32
C ALA A 88 -8.47 2.34 -17.73
N SER A 89 -9.28 1.32 -18.06
CA SER A 89 -10.69 1.54 -18.41
C SER A 89 -11.52 2.09 -17.25
N LEU A 90 -11.19 1.67 -16.02
CA LEU A 90 -11.76 2.21 -14.78
C LEU A 90 -11.14 3.54 -14.34
N LYS A 91 -10.20 4.10 -15.11
CA LYS A 91 -9.48 5.35 -14.81
C LYS A 91 -8.82 5.35 -13.42
N LYS A 92 -8.43 4.17 -12.93
CA LYS A 92 -7.65 4.06 -11.69
C LYS A 92 -6.21 4.51 -11.99
N PRO A 93 -5.55 5.26 -11.09
CA PRO A 93 -4.13 5.57 -11.22
C PRO A 93 -3.29 4.31 -11.40
N ILE A 94 -2.41 4.32 -12.40
CA ILE A 94 -1.44 3.25 -12.66
C ILE A 94 -0.04 3.84 -12.48
N LEU A 95 0.72 3.30 -11.52
CA LEU A 95 1.97 3.88 -11.04
C LEU A 95 3.10 2.84 -11.07
N LEU A 96 4.34 3.33 -11.12
CA LEU A 96 5.54 2.50 -10.99
C LEU A 96 5.80 2.13 -9.52
N PRO A 97 6.53 1.03 -9.23
CA PRO A 97 6.97 0.68 -7.88
C PRO A 97 7.76 1.78 -7.16
N SER A 98 8.47 2.61 -7.93
CA SER A 98 9.24 3.75 -7.41
C SER A 98 8.38 4.75 -6.63
N TRP A 99 7.08 4.84 -6.91
CA TRP A 99 6.17 5.68 -6.13
C TRP A 99 6.07 5.22 -4.67
N VAL A 100 5.88 3.91 -4.46
CA VAL A 100 5.82 3.31 -3.11
C VAL A 100 7.16 3.47 -2.41
N LYS A 101 8.27 3.21 -3.12
CA LYS A 101 9.62 3.35 -2.55
C LYS A 101 9.91 4.79 -2.13
N THR A 102 9.59 5.76 -2.99
CA THR A 102 9.77 7.18 -2.71
C THR A 102 8.96 7.64 -1.50
N LEU A 103 7.70 7.18 -1.38
CA LEU A 103 6.86 7.47 -0.21
C LEU A 103 7.45 6.86 1.06
N TRP A 104 7.91 5.60 0.99
CA TRP A 104 8.57 4.95 2.13
C TRP A 104 9.76 5.77 2.60
N ASP A 105 10.72 6.06 1.71
CA ASP A 105 11.97 6.74 2.06
C ASP A 105 11.73 8.15 2.63
N LYS A 106 10.80 8.91 2.04
CA LYS A 106 10.44 10.25 2.54
C LYS A 106 9.70 10.23 3.88
N SER A 107 8.96 9.16 4.16
CA SER A 107 8.20 9.02 5.42
C SER A 107 9.06 8.60 6.62
N GLN A 108 10.35 8.34 6.40
CA GLN A 108 11.31 8.05 7.48
C GLN A 108 12.03 9.30 8.03
N GLN A 109 11.82 10.46 7.40
CA GLN A 109 12.36 11.76 7.82
C GLN A 109 11.39 12.42 8.81
#